data_AF-A0A397WCD8-F1
#
_entry.id   AF-A0A397WCD8-F1
#
_cell.length_a   1.000
_cell.length_b   1.000
_cell.length_c   1.000
_cell.angle_alpha   90.00
_cell.angle_beta   90.00
_cell.angle_gamma   90.00
#
_symmetry.space_group_name_H-M   'P 1'
#
loop_
_entity.id
_entity.type
_entity.pdbx_description
1 polymer ?
#
loop_
_entity_poly.entity_id
_entity_poly.type
_entity_poly.pdbx_seq_one_letter_code
_entity_poly.pdbx_strand_id
1 'polypeptide(L)'
;MEMNKENNTPFKAEDVNWDELAAIGILKDELEMAGELDTLLSGEKTNVVSLSLVLLGVDVVMDATLQLVRKDGDPLLEILGIKPVEQ
;
A
#
# COMPACT_ATOMS: atom_id res chain seq x y z
N MET A 1 3.28 26.04 -23.81
CA MET A 1 2.07 25.26 -23.51
C MET A 1 2.46 24.31 -22.41
N GLU A 2 2.10 24.63 -21.17
CA GLU A 2 2.24 23.68 -20.06
C GLU A 2 1.27 22.54 -20.35
N MET A 3 1.82 21.37 -20.69
CA MET A 3 1.05 20.15 -20.67
C MET A 3 0.70 19.91 -19.21
N ASN A 4 -0.59 20.05 -18.88
CA ASN A 4 -1.13 19.57 -17.62
C ASN A 4 -0.67 18.11 -17.47
N LYS A 5 0.28 17.87 -16.56
CA LYS A 5 0.51 16.54 -16.00
C LYS A 5 -0.77 16.20 -15.25
N GLU A 6 -1.79 15.75 -15.96
CA GLU A 6 -2.78 14.88 -15.33
C GLU A 6 -1.95 13.77 -14.69
N ASN A 7 -1.96 13.73 -13.36
CA ASN A 7 -1.25 12.79 -12.52
C ASN A 7 -1.73 11.38 -12.89
N ASN A 8 -1.14 10.82 -13.95
CA ASN A 8 -1.54 9.54 -14.52
C ASN A 8 -0.89 8.42 -13.70
N THR A 9 -1.20 8.38 -12.41
CA THR A 9 -0.83 7.25 -11.57
C THR A 9 -1.58 6.02 -12.09
N PRO A 10 -0.91 4.87 -12.32
CA PRO A 10 -1.53 3.67 -12.88
C PRO A 10 -2.68 3.12 -12.03
N PHE A 11 -2.73 3.51 -10.75
CA PHE A 11 -3.85 3.30 -9.84
C PHE A 11 -4.43 4.64 -9.44
N LYS A 12 -5.76 4.78 -9.54
CA LYS A 12 -6.45 5.88 -8.91
C LYS A 12 -6.81 5.50 -7.48
N ALA A 13 -6.77 6.45 -6.56
CA ALA A 13 -7.15 6.20 -5.18
C ALA A 13 -8.60 5.68 -5.05
N GLU A 14 -9.51 6.11 -5.92
CA GLU A 14 -10.91 5.67 -5.94
C GLU A 14 -11.10 4.21 -6.38
N ASP A 15 -10.13 3.62 -7.10
CA ASP A 15 -10.21 2.24 -7.59
C ASP A 15 -9.71 1.22 -6.53
N VAL A 16 -9.11 1.70 -5.43
CA VAL A 16 -8.56 0.85 -4.36
C VAL A 16 -9.61 0.63 -3.27
N ASN A 17 -9.82 -0.62 -2.87
CA ASN A 17 -10.76 -0.98 -1.81
C ASN A 17 -10.18 -0.69 -0.41
N TRP A 18 -10.21 0.57 0.00
CA TRP A 18 -9.70 1.00 1.31
C TRP A 18 -10.46 0.40 2.49
N ASP A 19 -11.74 0.06 2.33
CA ASP A 19 -12.55 -0.53 3.40
C ASP A 19 -12.05 -1.94 3.76
N GLU A 20 -11.71 -2.76 2.75
CA GLU A 20 -11.12 -4.09 2.97
C GLU A 20 -9.70 -4.01 3.55
N LEU A 21 -8.90 -3.04 3.11
CA LEU A 21 -7.57 -2.80 3.66
C LEU A 21 -7.64 -2.35 5.12
N ALA A 22 -8.58 -1.46 5.46
CA ALA A 22 -8.79 -1.01 6.83
C ALA A 22 -9.25 -2.14 7.75
N ALA A 23 -10.04 -3.10 7.23
CA ALA A 23 -10.49 -4.26 8.00
C ALA A 23 -9.33 -5.15 8.50
N ILE A 24 -8.18 -5.11 7.84
CA ILE A 24 -6.96 -5.81 8.27
C ILE A 24 -5.91 -4.89 8.90
N GLY A 25 -6.20 -3.61 9.11
CA GLY A 25 -5.30 -2.66 9.78
C GLY A 25 -4.38 -1.87 8.84
N ILE A 26 -4.69 -1.76 7.54
CA ILE A 26 -3.96 -0.89 6.59
C ILE A 26 -4.83 0.32 6.29
N LEU A 27 -4.48 1.47 6.87
CA LEU A 27 -5.25 2.71 6.72
C LEU A 27 -4.63 3.63 5.66
N LYS A 28 -5.49 4.21 4.81
CA LYS A 28 -5.06 5.19 3.79
C LYS A 28 -4.34 6.38 4.43
N ASP A 29 -4.91 6.93 5.50
CA ASP A 29 -4.36 8.09 6.20
C ASP A 29 -2.97 7.81 6.79
N GLU A 30 -2.70 6.56 7.21
CA GLU A 30 -1.38 6.17 7.70
C GLU A 30 -0.35 6.11 6.57
N LEU A 31 -0.73 5.64 5.39
CA LEU A 31 0.11 5.67 4.19
C LEU A 31 0.38 7.10 3.71
N GLU A 32 -0.61 7.99 3.84
CA GLU A 32 -0.44 9.42 3.57
C GLU A 32 0.53 10.08 4.56
N MET A 33 0.36 9.81 5.86
CA MET A 33 1.26 10.31 6.91
C MET A 33 2.68 9.76 6.78
N ALA A 34 2.83 8.51 6.31
CA ALA A 34 4.12 7.91 6.00
C ALA A 34 4.77 8.48 4.73
N GLY A 35 4.03 9.23 3.91
CA GLY A 35 4.50 9.75 2.62
C GLY A 35 4.61 8.69 1.53
N GLU A 36 3.99 7.54 1.70
CA GLU A 36 4.10 6.39 0.79
C GLU A 36 2.84 6.21 -0.09
N LEU A 37 1.75 6.96 0.15
CA LEU A 37 0.53 6.83 -0.66
C LEU A 37 0.79 7.11 -2.15
N ASP A 38 1.50 8.19 -2.48
CA ASP A 38 1.77 8.55 -3.88
C ASP A 38 2.65 7.49 -4.58
N THR A 39 3.65 6.96 -3.88
CA THR A 39 4.49 5.84 -4.35
C THR A 39 3.65 4.58 -4.58
N LEU A 40 2.72 4.28 -3.67
CA LEU A 40 1.85 3.12 -3.81
C LEU A 40 0.92 3.26 -5.01
N LEU A 41 0.28 4.42 -5.18
CA LEU A 41 -0.61 4.71 -6.31
C LEU A 41 0.14 4.80 -7.65
N SER A 42 1.42 5.14 -7.62
CA SER A 42 2.29 5.08 -8.81
C SER A 42 2.57 3.65 -9.28
N GLY A 43 2.19 2.63 -8.50
CA GLY A 43 2.47 1.22 -8.75
C GLY A 43 3.92 0.82 -8.44
N GLU A 44 4.71 1.76 -7.93
CA GLU A 44 6.04 1.49 -7.41
C GLU A 44 5.93 0.80 -6.05
N LYS A 45 7.02 0.15 -5.66
CA LYS A 45 7.14 -0.45 -4.33
C LYS A 45 7.46 0.66 -3.32
N THR A 46 6.72 0.70 -2.23
CA THR A 46 6.98 1.65 -1.13
C THR A 46 8.34 1.40 -0.50
N ASN A 47 8.82 2.36 0.29
CA ASN A 47 9.84 2.04 1.29
C ASN A 47 9.28 1.08 2.35
N VAL A 48 10.15 0.68 3.27
CA VAL A 48 9.74 -0.13 4.42
C VAL A 48 8.73 0.65 5.26
N VAL A 49 7.54 0.09 5.40
CA VAL A 49 6.48 0.59 6.28
C VAL A 49 6.27 -0.41 7.40
N SER A 50 6.01 0.11 8.61
CA SER A 50 5.59 -0.73 9.73
C SER A 50 4.10 -0.94 9.64
N LEU A 51 3.67 -2.20 9.62
CA LEU A 51 2.27 -2.60 9.54
C LEU A 51 1.84 -3.22 10.86
N SER A 52 0.66 -2.83 11.32
CA SER A 52 -0.05 -3.47 12.43
C SER A 52 -1.30 -4.13 11.89
N LEU A 53 -1.19 -5.41 11.53
CA LEU A 53 -2.28 -6.16 10.93
C LEU A 53 -3.10 -6.93 11.96
N VAL A 54 -4.40 -7.05 11.71
CA VAL A 54 -5.29 -7.92 12.47
C VAL A 54 -5.73 -9.07 11.57
N LEU A 55 -5.13 -10.25 11.76
CA LEU A 55 -5.38 -11.43 10.93
C LEU A 55 -6.00 -12.54 11.77
N LEU A 56 -7.25 -12.88 11.49
CA LEU A 56 -7.99 -13.95 12.19
C LEU A 56 -8.01 -13.77 13.73
N GLY A 57 -8.00 -12.52 14.19
CA GLY A 57 -7.98 -12.17 15.61
C GLY A 57 -6.59 -12.19 16.26
N VAL A 58 -5.52 -12.32 15.48
CA VAL A 58 -4.13 -12.18 15.94
C VAL A 58 -3.57 -10.85 15.46
N ASP A 59 -2.97 -10.10 16.39
CA ASP A 59 -2.23 -8.88 16.10
C ASP A 59 -0.83 -9.25 15.57
N VAL A 60 -0.51 -8.80 14.37
CA VAL A 60 0.78 -9.01 13.71
C VAL A 60 1.42 -7.65 13.47
N VAL A 61 2.56 -7.42 14.11
CA VAL A 61 3.40 -6.25 13.81
C VAL A 61 4.57 -6.71 12.95
N MET A 62 4.71 -6.13 11.76
CA MET A 62 5.82 -6.44 10.87
C MET A 62 6.24 -5.24 10.04
N ASP A 63 7.51 -5.24 9.64
CA ASP A 63 8.00 -4.35 8.61
C ASP A 63 7.79 -5.00 7.23
N ALA A 64 7.25 -4.23 6.29
CA ALA A 64 6.93 -4.73 4.96
C ALA A 64 7.18 -3.65 3.90
N THR A 65 7.23 -4.09 2.66
CA THR A 65 7.03 -3.20 1.50
C THR A 65 5.67 -3.50 0.89
N LEU A 66 5.03 -2.46 0.38
CA LEU A 66 3.73 -2.53 -0.29
C LEU A 66 3.88 -2.22 -1.77
N GLN A 67 3.06 -2.85 -2.60
CA GLN A 67 2.96 -2.52 -4.01
C GLN A 67 1.55 -2.77 -4.52
N LEU A 68 0.99 -1.84 -5.29
CA LEU A 68 -0.21 -2.12 -6.08
C LEU A 68 0.19 -2.74 -7.41
N VAL A 69 -0.41 -3.89 -7.73
CA VAL A 69 -0.30 -4.56 -9.03
C VAL A 69 -1.69 -4.72 -9.63
N ARG A 70 -1.76 -4.95 -10.95
CA ARG A 70 -3.04 -5.32 -11.58
C ARG A 70 -3.16 -6.81 -11.68
N LYS A 71 -4.24 -7.36 -11.12
CA LYS A 71 -4.62 -8.76 -11.27
C LYS A 71 -6.03 -8.82 -11.82
N ASP A 72 -6.19 -9.46 -12.97
CA ASP A 72 -7.47 -9.58 -13.68
C ASP A 72 -8.16 -8.23 -13.99
N GLY A 73 -7.38 -7.15 -14.04
CA GLY A 73 -7.86 -5.78 -14.30
C GLY A 73 -7.99 -4.92 -13.04
N ASP A 74 -8.13 -5.56 -11.87
CA ASP A 74 -8.38 -4.89 -10.59
C ASP A 74 -7.07 -4.62 -9.82
N PRO A 75 -7.02 -3.56 -9.00
CA PRO A 75 -5.90 -3.32 -8.10
C PRO A 75 -5.80 -4.42 -7.04
N LEU A 76 -4.62 -5.00 -6.91
CA LEU A 76 -4.26 -5.94 -5.86
C LEU A 76 -3.10 -5.35 -5.05
N LEU A 77 -3.26 -5.31 -3.73
CA LEU A 77 -2.17 -4.96 -2.83
C LEU A 77 -1.29 -6.19 -2.55
N GLU A 78 -0.03 -6.12 -2.97
CA GLU A 78 1.00 -7.04 -2.54
C GLU A 78 1.66 -6.54 -1.26
N ILE A 79 1.78 -7.43 -0.28
CA ILE A 79 2.46 -7.19 0.99
C ILE A 79 3.66 -8.13 1.04
N LEU A 80 4.87 -7.59 0.93
CA LEU A 80 6.10 -8.35 1.11
C LEU A 80 6.70 -8.03 2.48
N GLY A 81 6.49 -8.95 3.43
CA GLY A 81 7.11 -8.88 4.75
C GLY A 81 8.63 -9.00 4.66
N ILE A 82 9.32 -8.28 5.54
CA ILE A 82 10.78 -8.31 5.62
C ILE A 82 11.18 -9.24 6.77
N LYS A 83 12.03 -10.22 6.46
CA LYS A 83 12.63 -11.03 7.52
C LYS A 83 13.64 -10.15 8.27
N PRO A 84 13.55 -10.01 9.61
CA PRO A 84 14.65 -9.42 10.36
C PRO A 84 15.91 -10.26 10.10
N VAL A 85 17.03 -9.60 9.81
CA VAL A 85 18.33 -10.28 9.81
C VAL A 85 18.54 -10.71 11.26
N GLU A 86 18.47 -12.02 11.53
CA GLU A 86 18.92 -12.57 12.81
C GLU A 86 20.38 -12.10 12.98
N GLN A 87 20.61 -11.20 13.94
CA GLN A 87 21.97 -10.81 14.34
C GLN A 87 22.61 -11.94 15.14
#